data_AF-A0A357A7S6-F1
#
_entry.id   AF-A0A357A7S6-F1
#
_cell.length_a   1.000
_cell.length_b   1.000
_cell.length_c   1.000
_cell.angle_alpha   90.00
_cell.angle_beta   90.00
_cell.angle_gamma   90.00
#
_symmetry.space_group_name_H-M   'P 1'
#
loop_
_entity.id
_entity.type
_entity.pdbx_description
1 polymer ?
#
loop_
_entity_poly.entity_id
_entity_poly.type
_entity_poly.pdbx_seq_one_letter_code
_entity_poly.pdbx_strand_id
1 'polypeptide(L)'
;MLLCSSSYDKRSPSAKWSFIAVTLNPPDTLKQKPQTAPKAGQPATRIFVSTFITIFLAEIGDKTQVTTLLMTAESHAPWIVFLGAGSALVLTSFLGVWLGQWLASHLTPRLLDTLAGGVLLVISVALLWDMLQI
;
A
#
# COMPACT_ATOMS: atom_id res chain seq x y z
N MET A 1 27.62 -46.09 -37.84
CA MET A 1 28.39 -44.85 -37.60
C MET A 1 27.38 -43.79 -37.21
N LEU A 2 27.08 -43.68 -35.91
CA LEU A 2 27.74 -42.73 -34.98
C LEU A 2 27.45 -41.28 -35.42
N LEU A 3 26.88 -40.39 -34.64
CA LEU A 3 26.30 -40.32 -33.29
C LEU A 3 25.82 -38.86 -33.15
N CYS A 4 25.18 -38.53 -32.03
CA CYS A 4 24.80 -37.19 -31.55
C CYS A 4 23.38 -36.77 -32.02
N SER A 5 22.29 -37.07 -31.32
CA SER A 5 22.05 -37.09 -29.87
C SER A 5 22.68 -35.89 -29.16
N SER A 6 22.03 -34.73 -29.27
CA SER A 6 22.16 -33.69 -28.24
C SER A 6 20.83 -33.51 -27.56
N SER A 7 20.57 -34.47 -26.65
CA SER A 7 19.62 -34.32 -25.56
C SER A 7 19.78 -32.95 -24.90
N TYR A 8 18.76 -32.11 -25.04
CA TYR A 8 18.51 -31.02 -24.10
C TYR A 8 17.96 -31.67 -22.82
N ASP A 9 18.86 -32.07 -21.90
CA ASP A 9 18.50 -32.57 -20.58
C ASP A 9 19.22 -31.80 -19.46
N LYS A 10 18.40 -31.40 -18.48
CA LYS A 10 18.70 -31.19 -17.05
C LYS A 10 19.81 -30.23 -16.63
N ARG A 11 19.37 -29.07 -16.13
CA ARG A 11 19.30 -28.77 -14.68
C ARG A 11 18.87 -27.32 -14.47
N SER A 12 17.61 -27.11 -14.10
CA SER A 12 17.23 -25.94 -13.30
C SER A 12 17.35 -26.37 -11.84
N PRO A 13 18.48 -26.05 -11.16
CA PRO A 13 18.59 -26.30 -9.74
C PRO A 13 17.61 -25.36 -9.03
N SER A 14 16.49 -25.96 -8.65
CA SER A 14 15.67 -25.64 -7.50
C SER A 14 16.14 -24.46 -6.64
N ALA A 15 15.36 -23.38 -6.70
CA ALA A 15 14.85 -22.70 -5.52
C ALA A 15 15.84 -21.95 -4.60
N LYS A 16 16.92 -21.33 -5.14
CA LYS A 16 17.75 -20.41 -4.34
C LYS A 16 18.04 -19.02 -4.93
N TRP A 17 17.43 -18.63 -6.05
CA TRP A 17 17.71 -17.36 -6.73
C TRP A 17 16.49 -16.49 -7.06
N SER A 18 15.42 -16.56 -6.26
CA SER A 18 14.22 -15.73 -6.50
C SER A 18 14.49 -14.22 -6.34
N PHE A 19 15.47 -13.81 -5.52
CA PHE A 19 15.73 -12.40 -5.25
C PHE A 19 16.57 -11.71 -6.33
N ILE A 20 17.52 -12.39 -6.96
CA ILE A 20 18.39 -11.79 -8.00
C ILE A 20 17.66 -11.69 -9.35
N ALA A 21 16.71 -12.60 -9.61
CA ALA A 21 15.88 -12.55 -10.81
C ALA A 21 14.99 -11.31 -10.90
N VAL A 22 14.72 -10.61 -9.79
CA VAL A 22 13.88 -9.39 -9.77
C VAL A 22 14.57 -8.17 -10.40
N THR A 23 15.90 -8.19 -10.49
CA THR A 23 16.74 -7.08 -10.99
C THR A 23 17.20 -7.26 -12.45
N LEU A 24 17.25 -8.49 -12.98
CA LEU A 24 17.69 -8.79 -14.35
C LEU A 24 16.55 -9.20 -15.29
N ASN A 25 15.29 -9.11 -14.87
CA ASN A 25 14.15 -9.41 -15.73
C ASN A 25 13.73 -8.15 -16.52
N PRO A 26 13.75 -8.16 -17.86
CA PRO A 26 13.12 -7.10 -18.65
C PRO A 26 11.61 -6.96 -18.27
N PRO A 27 11.02 -5.75 -18.27
CA PRO A 27 9.70 -5.48 -17.70
C PRO A 27 8.50 -6.02 -18.50
N ASP A 28 8.62 -7.20 -19.14
CA ASP A 28 7.60 -7.72 -20.07
C ASP A 28 7.04 -9.11 -19.69
N THR A 29 7.41 -9.68 -18.55
CA THR A 29 6.83 -10.96 -18.10
C THR A 29 6.49 -11.02 -16.62
N LEU A 30 5.89 -9.96 -16.09
CA LEU A 30 4.83 -10.17 -15.12
C LEU A 30 3.65 -10.82 -15.86
N LYS A 31 3.70 -12.15 -16.03
CA LYS A 31 2.48 -12.93 -15.84
C LYS A 31 2.08 -12.66 -14.39
N GLN A 32 1.48 -11.50 -14.15
CA GLN A 32 0.69 -11.23 -12.98
C GLN A 32 -0.19 -12.47 -12.88
N LYS A 33 0.08 -13.35 -11.90
CA LYS A 33 -0.92 -14.33 -11.49
C LYS A 33 -2.16 -13.46 -11.31
N PRO A 34 -3.21 -13.64 -12.12
CA PRO A 34 -4.34 -12.72 -12.12
C PRO A 34 -4.70 -12.54 -10.66
N GLN A 35 -4.66 -11.30 -10.17
CA GLN A 35 -5.21 -11.00 -8.85
C GLN A 35 -6.57 -11.66 -8.87
N THR A 36 -6.73 -12.74 -8.11
CA THR A 36 -7.66 -13.81 -8.46
C THR A 36 -9.00 -13.18 -8.77
N ALA A 37 -9.32 -13.07 -10.07
CA ALA A 37 -10.56 -12.45 -10.49
C ALA A 37 -11.66 -13.17 -9.72
N PRO A 38 -12.63 -12.45 -9.12
CA PRO A 38 -13.69 -13.10 -8.38
C PRO A 38 -14.23 -14.22 -9.27
N LYS A 39 -14.00 -15.49 -8.86
CA LYS A 39 -14.47 -16.67 -9.61
C LYS A 39 -15.86 -16.35 -10.11
N ALA A 40 -16.06 -16.31 -11.43
CA ALA A 40 -17.36 -16.02 -12.03
C ALA A 40 -18.37 -17.00 -11.42
N GLY A 41 -19.27 -16.48 -10.56
CA GLY A 41 -20.16 -17.28 -9.71
C GLY A 41 -20.01 -17.08 -8.20
N GLN A 42 -19.07 -16.26 -7.71
CA GLN A 42 -19.09 -15.84 -6.31
C GLN A 42 -20.21 -14.82 -6.07
N PRO A 43 -21.07 -15.01 -5.05
CA PRO A 43 -22.10 -14.04 -4.74
C PRO A 43 -21.43 -12.70 -4.42
N ALA A 44 -21.96 -11.60 -4.96
CA ALA A 44 -21.46 -10.24 -4.70
C ALA A 44 -21.34 -9.97 -3.19
N THR A 45 -22.20 -10.60 -2.39
CA THR A 45 -22.16 -10.61 -0.92
C THR A 45 -20.83 -11.11 -0.36
N ARG A 46 -20.19 -12.13 -0.94
CA ARG A 46 -18.88 -12.61 -0.48
C ARG A 46 -17.78 -11.56 -0.66
N ILE A 47 -17.78 -10.88 -1.80
CA ILE A 47 -16.80 -9.82 -2.11
C ILE A 47 -17.07 -8.60 -1.22
N PHE A 48 -18.34 -8.22 -1.07
CA PHE A 48 -18.75 -7.14 -0.19
C PHE A 48 -18.33 -7.42 1.26
N VAL A 49 -18.67 -8.60 1.79
CA VAL A 49 -18.34 -8.99 3.18
C VAL A 49 -16.83 -9.10 3.38
N SER A 50 -16.07 -9.69 2.45
CA SER A 50 -14.61 -9.79 2.62
C SER A 50 -13.94 -8.42 2.59
N THR A 51 -14.36 -7.55 1.69
CA THR A 51 -13.81 -6.20 1.55
C THR A 51 -14.22 -5.34 2.75
N PHE A 52 -15.49 -5.41 3.15
CA PHE A 52 -16.01 -4.74 4.34
C PHE A 52 -15.26 -5.17 5.60
N ILE A 53 -15.14 -6.48 5.88
CA ILE A 53 -14.42 -6.95 7.07
C ILE A 53 -12.96 -6.52 7.03
N THR A 54 -12.29 -6.60 5.88
CA THR A 54 -10.88 -6.22 5.76
C THR A 54 -10.67 -4.73 6.03
N ILE A 55 -11.49 -3.87 5.44
CA ILE A 55 -11.43 -2.42 5.64
C ILE A 55 -11.86 -2.07 7.07
N PHE A 56 -12.93 -2.66 7.56
CA PHE A 56 -13.43 -2.45 8.92
C PHE A 56 -12.39 -2.83 9.98
N LEU A 57 -11.68 -3.95 9.83
CA LEU A 57 -10.59 -4.32 10.74
C LEU A 57 -9.41 -3.35 10.66
N ALA A 58 -9.11 -2.83 9.47
CA ALA A 58 -8.10 -1.79 9.29
C ALA A 58 -8.54 -0.44 9.93
N GLU A 59 -9.85 -0.16 9.93
CA GLU A 59 -10.45 1.10 10.39
C GLU A 59 -10.86 1.12 11.87
N ILE A 60 -11.14 -0.02 12.50
CA ILE A 60 -11.65 -0.12 13.89
C ILE A 60 -10.70 0.46 14.96
N GLY A 61 -9.47 0.76 14.57
CA GLY A 61 -8.46 1.35 15.44
C GLY A 61 -7.89 2.65 14.90
N ASP A 62 -8.55 3.31 13.96
CA ASP A 62 -8.03 4.61 13.52
C ASP A 62 -8.04 5.58 14.71
N LYS A 63 -6.84 5.96 15.15
CA LYS A 63 -6.65 6.85 16.31
C LYS A 63 -7.35 8.19 16.09
N THR A 64 -7.57 8.57 14.83
CA THR A 64 -8.34 9.75 14.44
C THR A 64 -9.82 9.63 14.81
N GLN A 65 -10.42 8.43 14.77
CA GLN A 65 -11.81 8.20 15.20
C GLN A 65 -11.97 8.38 16.72
N VAL A 66 -11.04 7.83 17.51
CA VAL A 66 -11.05 8.00 18.99
C VAL A 66 -10.81 9.46 19.37
N THR A 67 -9.89 10.15 18.70
CA THR A 67 -9.60 11.56 18.94
C THR A 67 -10.82 12.44 18.64
N THR A 68 -11.50 12.17 17.52
CA THR A 68 -12.72 12.90 17.13
C THR A 68 -13.86 12.63 18.10
N LEU A 69 -14.02 11.38 18.56
CA LEU A 69 -15.01 11.02 19.58
C LEU A 69 -14.73 11.74 20.91
N LEU A 70 -13.46 11.79 21.36
CA LEU A 70 -13.08 12.52 22.58
C LEU A 70 -13.37 14.02 22.46
N MET A 71 -12.97 14.65 21.35
CA MET A 71 -13.24 16.07 21.09
C MET A 71 -14.74 16.36 21.04
N THR A 72 -15.53 15.44 20.48
CA THR A 72 -17.00 15.55 20.42
C THR A 72 -17.62 15.38 21.80
N ALA A 73 -17.09 14.47 22.63
CA ALA A 73 -17.58 14.21 23.99
C ALA A 73 -17.27 15.37 24.96
N GLU A 74 -16.11 16.03 24.83
CA GLU A 74 -15.74 17.22 25.60
C GLU A 74 -16.45 18.50 25.11
N SER A 75 -16.87 18.54 23.85
CA SER A 75 -17.54 19.71 23.29
C SER A 75 -19.04 19.70 23.56
N HIS A 76 -19.55 20.77 24.19
CA HIS A 76 -20.99 21.01 24.35
C HIS A 76 -21.76 21.20 23.02
N ALA A 77 -21.07 21.20 21.87
CA ALA A 77 -21.64 21.39 20.53
C ALA A 77 -21.08 20.35 19.52
N PRO A 78 -21.64 19.13 19.45
CA PRO A 78 -21.10 18.03 18.63
C PRO A 78 -21.09 18.33 17.12
N TRP A 79 -22.05 19.13 16.65
CA TRP A 79 -22.15 19.54 15.25
C TRP A 79 -20.96 20.38 14.78
N ILE A 80 -20.39 21.21 15.66
CA ILE A 80 -19.26 22.07 15.33
C ILE A 80 -17.99 21.23 15.17
N VAL A 81 -17.79 20.23 16.03
CA VAL A 81 -16.66 19.30 15.94
C VAL A 81 -16.74 18.46 14.67
N PHE A 82 -17.93 17.96 14.32
CA PHE A 82 -18.13 17.22 13.08
C PHE A 82 -17.79 18.05 11.84
N LEU A 83 -18.28 19.29 11.76
CA LEU A 83 -17.97 20.18 10.63
C LEU A 83 -16.50 20.60 10.62
N GLY A 84 -15.89 20.82 11.79
CA GLY A 84 -14.47 21.14 11.92
C GLY A 84 -13.57 19.99 11.45
N ALA A 85 -13.78 18.78 11.98
CA ALA A 85 -13.03 17.59 11.59
C ALA A 85 -13.26 17.23 10.12
N GLY A 86 -14.51 17.29 9.63
CA GLY A 86 -14.84 17.02 8.24
C GLY A 86 -14.21 18.03 7.28
N SER A 87 -14.29 19.34 7.57
CA SER A 87 -13.64 20.37 6.76
C SER A 87 -12.12 20.28 6.78
N ALA A 88 -11.52 19.96 7.94
CA ALA A 88 -10.09 19.72 8.06
C ALA A 88 -9.63 18.53 7.19
N LEU A 89 -10.40 17.45 7.15
CA LEU A 89 -10.08 16.27 6.33
C LEU A 89 -10.13 16.59 4.82
N VAL A 90 -11.16 17.33 4.39
CA VAL A 90 -11.30 17.79 3.00
C VAL A 90 -10.16 18.72 2.63
N LEU A 91 -9.84 19.70 3.50
CA LEU A 91 -8.77 20.66 3.24
C LEU A 91 -7.39 19.98 3.18
N THR A 92 -7.14 19.04 4.08
CA THR A 92 -5.89 18.25 4.10
C THR A 92 -5.75 17.42 2.83
N SER A 93 -6.84 16.76 2.40
CA SER A 93 -6.84 15.97 1.16
C SER A 93 -6.62 16.85 -0.06
N PHE A 94 -7.27 18.01 -0.12
CA PHE A 94 -7.10 18.99 -1.19
C PHE A 94 -5.66 19.50 -1.27
N LEU A 95 -5.08 19.90 -0.13
CA LEU A 95 -3.68 20.34 -0.05
C LEU A 95 -2.72 19.22 -0.45
N GLY A 96 -2.99 17.98 -0.03
CA GLY A 96 -2.18 16.81 -0.39
C GLY A 96 -2.18 16.55 -1.89
N VAL A 97 -3.34 16.60 -2.55
CA VAL A 97 -3.45 16.44 -4.01
C VAL A 97 -2.77 17.59 -4.73
N TRP A 98 -3.01 18.83 -4.32
CA TRP A 98 -2.41 20.01 -4.93
C TRP A 98 -0.87 19.99 -4.82
N LEU A 99 -0.36 19.71 -3.63
CA LEU A 99 1.09 19.59 -3.40
C LEU A 99 1.68 18.38 -4.15
N GLY A 100 0.98 17.24 -4.16
CA GLY A 100 1.40 16.05 -4.89
C GLY A 100 1.47 16.30 -6.40
N GLN A 101 0.48 16.99 -6.97
CA GLN A 101 0.47 17.37 -8.38
C GLN A 101 1.59 18.36 -8.70
N TRP A 102 1.80 19.38 -7.85
CA TRP A 102 2.90 20.33 -7.99
C TRP A 102 4.26 19.61 -7.98
N LEU A 103 4.46 18.70 -7.03
CA LEU A 103 5.69 17.93 -6.89
C LEU A 103 5.92 16.97 -8.08
N ALA A 104 4.85 16.32 -8.56
CA ALA A 104 4.87 15.45 -9.74
C ALA A 104 5.20 16.20 -11.04
N SER A 105 4.80 17.48 -11.13
CA SER A 105 5.10 18.31 -12.31
C SER A 105 6.54 18.85 -12.35
N HIS A 106 7.19 19.03 -11.20
CA HIS A 106 8.53 19.60 -11.10
C HIS A 106 9.64 18.55 -10.95
N LEU A 107 9.35 17.35 -10.43
CA LEU A 107 10.35 16.32 -10.17
C LEU A 107 10.28 15.16 -11.16
N THR A 108 11.45 14.61 -11.49
CA THR A 108 11.55 13.37 -12.29
C THR A 108 10.96 12.19 -11.50
N PRO A 109 10.20 11.28 -12.13
CA PRO A 109 9.56 10.14 -11.44
C PRO A 109 10.49 9.32 -10.54
N ARG A 110 11.75 9.13 -10.97
CA ARG A 110 12.77 8.40 -10.19
C ARG A 110 13.11 9.03 -8.85
N LEU A 111 13.10 10.36 -8.77
CA LEU A 111 13.35 11.11 -7.53
C LEU A 111 12.16 11.01 -6.59
N LEU A 112 10.94 11.08 -7.12
CA LEU A 112 9.71 10.89 -6.35
C LEU A 112 9.65 9.52 -5.68
N ASP A 113 9.93 8.45 -6.41
CA ASP A 113 9.92 7.09 -5.86
C ASP A 113 10.98 6.91 -4.77
N THR A 114 12.19 7.45 -5.00
CA THR A 114 13.29 7.36 -4.02
C THR A 114 12.98 8.17 -2.76
N LEU A 115 12.40 9.37 -2.91
CA LEU A 115 12.00 10.21 -1.79
C LEU A 115 10.85 9.60 -1.00
N ALA A 116 9.83 9.04 -1.67
CA ALA A 116 8.71 8.38 -1.01
C ALA A 116 9.19 7.20 -0.17
N GLY A 117 10.04 6.35 -0.74
CA GLY A 117 10.66 5.22 -0.02
C GLY A 117 11.55 5.70 1.13
N GLY A 118 12.36 6.74 0.91
CA GLY A 118 13.24 7.31 1.94
C GLY A 118 12.47 7.89 3.12
N VAL A 119 11.43 8.70 2.85
CA VAL A 119 10.58 9.29 3.90
C VAL A 119 9.85 8.18 4.68
N LEU A 120 9.33 7.16 3.99
CA LEU A 120 8.70 6.03 4.66
C LEU A 120 9.68 5.28 5.58
N LEU A 121 10.93 5.07 5.12
CA LEU A 121 11.97 4.43 5.92
C LEU A 121 12.32 5.26 7.16
N VAL A 122 12.46 6.58 7.00
CA VAL A 122 12.75 7.50 8.09
C VAL A 122 11.63 7.48 9.13
N ILE A 123 10.36 7.55 8.71
CA ILE A 123 9.20 7.46 9.61
C ILE A 123 9.20 6.12 10.35
N SER A 124 9.45 5.01 9.64
CA SER A 124 9.49 3.67 10.23
C SER A 124 10.58 3.54 11.31
N VAL A 125 11.80 4.02 11.03
CA VAL A 125 12.90 4.02 11.99
C VAL A 125 12.63 4.95 13.16
N ALA A 126 12.07 6.14 12.91
CA ALA A 126 11.72 7.10 13.95
C ALA A 126 10.69 6.52 14.93
N LEU A 127 9.62 5.89 14.40
CA LEU A 127 8.61 5.21 15.23
C LEU A 127 9.21 4.04 16.01
N LEU A 128 10.12 3.27 15.39
CA LEU A 128 10.79 2.15 16.07
C LEU A 128 11.68 2.65 17.21
N TRP A 129 12.40 3.76 17.02
CA TRP A 129 13.24 4.37 18.03
C TRP A 129 12.42 4.89 19.21
N ASP A 130 11.33 5.60 18.93
CA ASP A 130 10.38 6.08 19.95
C ASP A 130 9.81 4.92 20.78
N MET A 131 9.48 3.81 20.12
CA MET A 131 8.99 2.60 20.77
C MET A 131 10.04 1.89 21.62
N LEU A 132 11.33 2.00 21.28
CA LEU A 132 12.45 1.40 22.03
C LEU A 132 12.88 2.25 23.25
N GLN A 133 12.47 3.51 23.30
CA GLN A 133 12.75 4.43 24.43
C GLN A 133 11.62 4.49 25.46
N ILE A 134 10.49 3.83 25.21
CA ILE A 134 9.38 3.61 26.17
C ILE A 134 9.64 2.36 27.02
#